data_AF-Q1IE77-F1
#
_entry.id   AF-Q1IE77-F1
#
_cell.length_a   1.000
_cell.length_b   1.000
_cell.length_c   1.000
_cell.angle_alpha   90.00
_cell.angle_beta   90.00
_cell.angle_gamma   90.00
#
_symmetry.space_group_name_H-M   'P 1'
#
loop_
_entity.id
_entity.type
_entity.pdbx_description
1 polymer ?
#
loop_
_entity_poly.entity_id
_entity_poly.type
_entity_poly.pdbx_seq_one_letter_code
_entity_poly.pdbx_strand_id
1 'polypeptide(L)' 'MLQIELHGDLILDGGWRLSFDIRGGFHILLIKNYDWEKPIYHGFARTIETLNAKISEALLLI' A
#
# COMPACT_ATOMS: atom_id res chain seq x y z
N MET A 1 2.07 -10.42 -3.87
CA MET A 1 2.32 -9.79 -2.56
C MET A 1 3.72 -9.22 -2.63
N LEU A 2 3.90 -7.95 -2.29
CA LEU A 2 5.15 -7.21 -2.34
C LEU A 2 5.26 -6.40 -1.06
N GLN A 3 6.38 -6.51 -0.36
CA GLN A 3 6.67 -5.70 0.81
C GLN A 3 8.09 -5.15 0.67
N ILE A 4 8.25 -3.84 0.87
CA ILE A 4 9.53 -3.14 0.78
C ILE A 4 9.74 -2.37 2.08
N GLU A 5 10.82 -2.70 2.79
CA GLU A 5 11.26 -1.90 3.93
C GLU A 5 12.01 -0.66 3.40
N LEU A 6 11.57 0.50 3.85
CA LEU A 6 12.15 1.80 3.56
C LEU A 6 13.00 2.24 4.76
N HIS A 7 13.51 3.47 4.73
CA HIS A 7 14.33 4.03 5.80
C HIS A 7 13.72 3.82 7.19
N GLY A 8 14.43 3.11 8.06
CA GLY A 8 14.05 2.92 9.45
C GLY A 8 12.91 1.92 9.62
N ASP A 9 11.81 2.39 10.20
CA ASP A 9 10.64 1.61 10.62
C ASP A 9 9.45 1.71 9.64
N LEU A 10 9.72 2.21 8.42
CA LEU A 10 8.74 2.41 7.37
C LEU A 10 8.67 1.20 6.43
N ILE A 11 7.47 0.72 6.16
CA ILE A 11 7.22 -0.40 5.24
C ILE A 11 6.16 0.01 4.23
N LEU A 12 6.48 -0.12 2.94
CA LEU A 12 5.49 -0.09 1.87
C LEU A 12 5.04 -1.54 1.59
N ASP A 13 3.84 -1.88 2.03
CA ASP A 13 3.21 -3.19 1.81
C ASP A 13 2.14 -3.08 0.72
N GLY A 14 2.17 -3.98 -0.25
CA GLY A 14 1.35 -3.93 -1.45
C GLY A 14 0.90 -5.31 -1.91
N GLY A 15 -0.38 -5.44 -2.27
CA GLY A 15 -0.87 -6.71 -2.80
C GLY A 15 -2.24 -6.63 -3.44
N TRP A 16 -2.47 -7.52 -4.41
CA TRP A 16 -3.79 -7.74 -4.95
C TRP A 16 -4.62 -8.57 -3.96
N ARG A 17 -5.80 -8.06 -3.57
CA ARG A 17 -6.74 -8.74 -2.67
C ARG A 17 -8.08 -8.92 -3.38
N LEU A 18 -8.65 -10.13 -3.29
CA LEU A 18 -9.98 -10.47 -3.80
C LEU A 18 -11.07 -10.33 -2.72
N SER A 19 -10.69 -9.96 -1.49
CA SER A 19 -11.62 -9.91 -0.37
C SER A 19 -12.60 -8.74 -0.54
N PHE A 20 -13.89 -9.06 -0.67
CA PHE A 20 -15.07 -8.18 -0.68
C PHE A 20 -15.49 -7.48 -2.00
N ASP A 21 -14.69 -7.56 -3.07
CA ASP A 21 -15.11 -7.22 -4.45
C ASP A 21 -14.65 -8.35 -5.38
N ILE A 22 -15.57 -8.93 -6.17
CA ILE A 22 -15.24 -10.01 -7.12
C ILE A 22 -14.19 -9.58 -8.15
N ARG A 23 -14.07 -8.26 -8.37
CA ARG A 23 -13.09 -7.67 -9.29
C ARG A 23 -11.73 -7.48 -8.65
N GLY A 24 -11.63 -7.60 -7.31
CA GLY A 24 -10.42 -7.36 -6.54
C GLY A 24 -9.82 -5.97 -6.74
N GLY A 25 -8.59 -5.82 -6.25
CA GLY A 25 -7.74 -4.67 -6.52
C GLY A 25 -6.46 -4.71 -5.71
N PHE A 26 -5.54 -3.82 -6.06
CA PHE A 26 -4.35 -3.56 -5.27
C PHE A 26 -4.71 -2.76 -4.03
N HIS A 27 -4.25 -3.23 -2.88
CA HIS A 27 -4.18 -2.47 -1.64
C HIS A 27 -2.71 -2.10 -1.41
N ILE A 28 -2.49 -0.83 -1.09
CA ILE A 28 -1.17 -0.26 -0.78
C ILE A 28 -1.26 0.29 0.63
N LEU A 29 -0.36 -0.13 1.51
CA LEU A 29 -0.24 0.34 2.87
C LEU A 29 1.15 0.93 3.05
N LEU A 30 1.23 2.12 3.62
CA LEU A 30 2.47 2.62 4.20
C LEU A 30 2.35 2.46 5.71
N ILE A 31 3.25 1.68 6.29
CA ILE A 31 3.22 1.23 7.67
C ILE A 31 4.41 1.84 8.39
N LYS A 32 4.21 2.21 9.64
CA LYS A 32 5.26 2.74 10.52
C LYS A 32 5.28 1.92 11.81
N ASN A 33 6.46 1.77 12.44
CA ASN A 33 6.64 0.99 13.66
C ASN A 33 6.06 -0.45 13.59
N TYR A 34 6.02 -1.05 12.40
CA TYR A 34 5.45 -2.39 12.19
C TYR A 34 3.96 -2.51 12.64
N ASP A 35 3.18 -1.43 12.61
CA ASP A 35 1.76 -1.42 12.98
C ASP A 35 0.83 -1.45 11.74
N TRP A 36 0.43 -2.65 11.32
CA TRP A 36 -0.50 -2.86 10.19
C TRP A 36 -1.94 -2.45 10.50
N GLU A 37 -2.33 -2.35 11.77
CA GLU A 37 -3.68 -1.94 12.16
C GLU A 37 -3.86 -0.43 12.04
N LYS A 38 -2.75 0.33 12.10
CA LYS A 38 -2.73 1.78 11.97
C LYS A 38 -1.72 2.24 10.91
N PRO A 39 -1.96 1.92 9.62
CA PRO A 39 -1.08 2.39 8.55
C PRO A 39 -1.13 3.91 8.45
N ILE A 40 0.01 4.53 8.15
CA ILE A 40 0.09 5.98 7.92
C ILE A 40 -0.53 6.38 6.59
N TYR A 41 -0.67 5.43 5.67
CA TYR A 41 -1.42 5.60 4.42
C TYR A 41 -2.07 4.29 3.99
N HIS A 42 -3.28 4.37 3.45
CA HIS A 42 -3.95 3.27 2.77
C HIS A 42 -4.51 3.73 1.42
N GLY A 43 -4.02 3.11 0.35
CA GLY A 43 -4.46 3.32 -1.02
C GLY A 43 -5.12 2.08 -1.62
N PHE A 44 -6.03 2.31 -2.57
CA PHE A 44 -6.65 1.27 -3.38
C PHE A 44 -6.54 1.62 -4.86
N ALA A 45 -6.23 0.61 -5.69
CA ALA A 45 -6.10 0.76 -7.13
C ALA A 45 -6.59 -0.49 -7.86
N ARG A 46 -7.14 -0.33 -9.08
CA ARG A 46 -7.58 -1.46 -9.93
C ARG A 46 -6.74 -1.65 -11.18
N THR A 47 -5.86 -0.68 -11.47
CA THR A 47 -4.99 -0.70 -12.64
C THR A 47 -3.56 -0.38 -12.22
N ILE A 48 -2.59 -0.66 -13.09
CA ILE A 48 -1.18 -0.36 -12.81
C ILE A 48 -0.95 1.16 -12.75
N GLU A 49 -1.65 1.94 -13.56
CA GLU A 49 -1.54 3.40 -13.57
C GLU A 49 -2.04 3.99 -12.25
N THR A 50 -3.20 3.51 -11.77
CA THR A 50 -3.74 3.93 -10.48
C THR A 50 -2.91 3.42 -9.31
N LEU A 51 -2.30 2.24 -9.42
CA LEU A 51 -1.36 1.70 -8.44
C LEU A 51 -0.12 2.60 -8.32
N ASN A 52 0.50 2.97 -9.44
CA ASN A 52 1.65 3.85 -9.46
C ASN A 52 1.33 5.22 -8.85
N ALA A 53 0.15 5.78 -9.14
CA ALA A 53 -0.30 7.03 -8.52
C ALA A 53 -0.41 6.88 -6.98
N LYS A 54 -0.98 5.78 -6.49
CA LYS A 54 -1.12 5.52 -5.04
C LYS A 54 0.21 5.28 -4.34
N ILE A 55 1.17 4.63 -5.01
CA ILE A 55 2.53 4.49 -4.49
C ILE A 55 3.20 5.87 -4.41
N SER A 56 3.10 6.71 -5.45
CA SER A 56 3.65 8.06 -5.43
C SER A 56 3.03 8.92 -4.32
N GLU A 57 1.71 8.85 -4.12
CA GLU A 57 1.03 9.52 -3.00
C GLU A 57 1.60 9.07 -1.64
N ALA A 58 1.81 7.77 -1.43
CA ALA A 58 2.40 7.25 -0.20
C ALA A 58 3.84 7.74 0.01
N LEU A 59 4.65 7.76 -1.05
CA LEU A 59 6.05 8.20 -1.00
C LEU A 59 6.21 9.73 -0.83
N LEU A 60 5.14 10.52 -0.95
CA LEU A 60 5.17 11.96 -0.62
C LEU A 60 4.99 12.23 0.88
N LEU A 61 4.68 11.19 1.68
CA LEU A 61 4.46 11.31 3.13
C LEU A 61 5.71 11.00 3.97
N ILE A 62 6.80 10.59 3.32
CA ILE A 62 8.06 10.18 3.96
C ILE A 62 9.13 11.27 3.88
#